data_AF-A0A7Y9B0M9-F1
#
_entry.id   AF-A0A7Y9B0M9-F1
#
_cell.length_a   1.000
_cell.length_b   1.000
_cell.length_c   1.000
_cell.angle_alpha   90.00
_cell.angle_beta   90.00
_cell.angle_gamma   90.00
#
_symmetry.space_group_name_H-M   'P 1'
#
loop_
_entity.id
_entity.type
_entity.pdbx_description
1 polymer ?
#
loop_
_entity_poly.entity_id
_entity_poly.type
_entity_poly.pdbx_seq_one_letter_code
_entity_poly.pdbx_strand_id
1 'polypeptide(L)'
;MNKYAKMKEVANRETEFRNEQAALHEKHKDIDQNKVIVEKSMAVKHTYSFIKSVCRTIVGVLFILLAAIGVITLIYPELRTGLISILSTIYNEISSMV
;
A
#
# COMPACT_ATOMS: atom_id res chain seq x y z
N MET A 1 -23.76 17.89 32.45
CA MET A 1 -23.42 19.04 31.59
C MET A 1 -24.61 20.00 31.54
N ASN A 2 -24.40 21.29 31.82
CA ASN A 2 -25.47 22.31 31.85
C ASN A 2 -25.98 22.61 30.41
N LYS A 3 -27.29 22.86 30.24
CA LYS A 3 -27.94 23.13 28.93
C LYS A 3 -27.24 24.25 28.16
N TYR A 4 -26.79 25.29 28.87
CA TYR A 4 -26.07 26.42 28.31
C TYR A 4 -24.67 26.05 27.78
N ALA A 5 -23.96 25.14 28.45
CA ALA A 5 -22.67 24.65 27.99
C ALA A 5 -22.81 23.87 26.67
N LYS A 6 -23.84 23.03 26.57
CA LYS A 6 -24.15 22.29 25.34
C LYS A 6 -24.50 23.22 24.17
N MET A 7 -25.29 24.27 24.40
CA MET A 7 -25.61 25.27 23.35
C MET A 7 -24.36 26.02 22.89
N LYS A 8 -23.46 26.38 23.81
CA LYS A 8 -22.20 27.06 23.47
C LYS A 8 -21.29 26.16 22.62
N GLU A 9 -21.19 24.88 22.95
CA GLU A 9 -20.41 23.92 22.15
C GLU A 9 -20.97 23.76 20.73
N VAL A 10 -22.29 23.68 20.58
CA VAL A 10 -22.93 23.57 19.26
C VAL A 10 -22.67 24.83 18.42
N ALA A 11 -22.82 26.01 19.02
CA ALA A 11 -22.55 27.28 18.34
C ALA A 11 -21.08 27.43 17.89
N ASN A 12 -20.14 26.95 18.72
CA ASN A 12 -18.73 26.93 18.35
C ASN A 12 -18.47 25.97 17.19
N ARG A 13 -19.01 24.75 17.21
CA ARG A 13 -18.85 23.78 16.10
C ARG A 13 -19.45 24.29 14.79
N GLU A 14 -20.60 24.95 14.82
CA GLU A 14 -21.19 25.58 13.63
C GLU A 14 -20.29 26.68 13.07
N THR A 15 -19.66 27.47 13.94
CA THR A 15 -18.74 28.53 13.54
C THR A 15 -17.46 27.96 12.93
N GLU A 16 -16.88 26.94 13.55
CA GLU A 16 -15.71 26.21 13.04
C GLU A 16 -16.00 25.60 11.66
N PHE A 17 -17.12 24.90 11.52
CA PHE A 17 -17.54 24.29 10.25
C PHE A 17 -17.73 25.33 9.14
N ARG A 18 -18.35 26.48 9.44
CA ARG A 18 -18.53 27.57 8.46
C ARG A 18 -17.20 28.16 8.00
N ASN A 19 -16.26 28.35 8.91
CA ASN A 19 -14.94 28.87 8.60
C ASN A 19 -14.13 27.86 7.75
N GLU A 20 -14.19 26.57 8.08
CA GLU A 20 -13.57 25.51 7.28
C GLU A 20 -14.16 25.43 5.87
N GLN A 21 -15.48 25.49 5.73
CA GLN A 21 -16.14 25.49 4.41
C GLN A 21 -15.79 26.75 3.61
N ALA A 22 -15.71 27.92 4.24
CA ALA A 22 -15.28 29.15 3.57
C ALA A 22 -13.84 29.04 3.03
N ALA A 23 -12.92 28.48 3.82
CA ALA A 23 -11.54 28.23 3.39
C ALA A 23 -11.46 27.20 2.25
N LEU A 24 -12.29 26.16 2.27
CA LEU A 24 -12.36 25.17 1.20
C LEU A 24 -12.92 25.75 -0.11
N HIS A 25 -13.93 26.61 -0.04
CA HIS A 25 -14.48 27.32 -1.20
C HIS A 25 -13.52 28.36 -1.76
N GLU A 26 -12.70 28.99 -0.91
CA GLU A 26 -11.62 29.88 -1.36
C GLU A 26 -10.55 29.11 -2.14
N LYS A 27 -10.24 27.88 -1.70
CA LYS A 27 -9.28 26.97 -2.33
C LYS A 27 -9.82 26.36 -3.64
N HIS A 28 -11.12 26.05 -3.69
CA HIS A 28 -11.78 25.38 -4.83
C HIS A 28 -12.88 26.28 -5.42
N LYS A 29 -12.47 27.36 -6.09
CA LYS A 29 -13.36 28.42 -6.61
C LYS A 29 -14.33 27.98 -7.71
N ASP A 30 -14.10 26.80 -8.28
CA ASP A 30 -14.93 26.18 -9.32
C ASP A 30 -16.13 25.39 -8.75
N ILE A 31 -16.19 25.22 -7.42
CA ILE A 31 -17.27 24.52 -6.75
C ILE A 31 -18.33 25.53 -6.28
N ASP A 32 -19.60 25.25 -6.57
CA ASP A 32 -20.74 26.05 -6.13
C ASP A 32 -20.77 26.19 -4.60
N GLN A 33 -20.92 27.43 -4.12
CA GLN A 33 -20.98 27.78 -2.69
C GLN A 33 -22.10 27.06 -1.93
N ASN A 34 -23.15 26.60 -2.61
CA ASN A 34 -24.22 25.80 -1.99
C ASN A 34 -23.84 24.32 -1.75
N LYS A 35 -22.65 23.88 -2.16
CA LYS A 35 -22.17 22.51 -1.96
C LYS A 35 -21.18 22.44 -0.80
N VAL A 36 -21.28 21.36 -0.04
CA VAL A 36 -20.31 21.03 1.03
C VAL A 36 -19.09 20.37 0.40
N ILE A 37 -17.91 20.93 0.64
CA ILE A 37 -16.63 20.36 0.17
C ILE A 37 -16.10 19.42 1.24
N VAL A 38 -15.77 18.19 0.82
CA VAL A 38 -15.13 17.18 1.67
C VAL A 38 -13.86 16.71 0.98
N GLU A 39 -12.70 17.14 1.48
CA GLU A 39 -11.41 16.64 1.00
C GLU A 39 -11.18 15.23 1.54
N LYS A 40 -11.19 14.24 0.65
CA LYS A 40 -10.88 12.86 1.03
C LYS A 40 -9.40 12.59 0.80
N SER A 41 -8.70 12.14 1.83
CA SER A 41 -7.31 11.70 1.69
C SER A 41 -7.24 10.48 0.76
N MET A 42 -6.60 10.66 -0.41
CA MET A 42 -6.30 9.55 -1.33
C MET A 42 -5.03 8.81 -0.95
N ALA A 43 -4.29 9.31 0.05
CA ALA A 43 -3.01 8.75 0.50
C ALA A 43 -3.11 7.25 0.79
N VAL A 44 -4.13 6.81 1.54
CA VAL A 44 -4.30 5.39 1.90
C VAL A 44 -4.48 4.51 0.66
N LYS A 45 -5.31 4.94 -0.31
CA LYS A 45 -5.52 4.20 -1.56
C LYS A 45 -4.22 4.14 -2.40
N HIS A 46 -3.50 5.25 -2.43
CA HIS A 46 -2.26 5.36 -3.19
C HIS A 46 -1.16 4.47 -2.58
N THR A 47 -1.01 4.47 -1.26
CA THR A 47 -0.06 3.61 -0.54
C THR A 47 -0.33 2.13 -0.81
N TYR A 48 -1.59 1.69 -0.75
CA TYR A 48 -1.93 0.30 -1.05
C TYR A 48 -1.60 -0.08 -2.50
N SER A 49 -1.95 0.79 -3.45
CA SER A 49 -1.64 0.58 -4.87
C SER A 49 -0.13 0.53 -5.13
N PHE A 50 0.64 1.35 -4.42
CA PHE A 50 2.09 1.37 -4.50
C PHE A 50 2.71 0.08 -4.00
N ILE A 51 2.32 -0.40 -2.81
CA ILE A 51 2.82 -1.66 -2.23
C ILE A 51 2.53 -2.84 -3.16
N LYS A 52 1.32 -2.91 -3.72
CA LYS A 52 0.95 -3.95 -4.69
C LYS A 52 1.84 -3.93 -5.93
N SER A 53 2.16 -2.74 -6.43
CA SER A 53 3.00 -2.56 -7.61
C SER A 53 4.44 -2.97 -7.33
N VAL A 54 4.99 -2.55 -6.19
CA VAL A 54 6.34 -2.94 -5.74
C VAL A 54 6.45 -4.45 -5.59
N CYS A 55 5.48 -5.10 -4.95
CA CYS A 55 5.45 -6.55 -4.80
C CYS A 55 5.45 -7.24 -6.18
N ARG A 56 4.64 -6.76 -7.13
CA ARG A 56 4.61 -7.30 -8.48
C ARG A 56 5.95 -7.16 -9.20
N THR A 57 6.62 -6.02 -9.06
CA THR A 57 7.95 -5.79 -9.63
C THR A 57 8.98 -6.76 -9.05
N ILE A 58 9.00 -6.92 -7.73
CA ILE A 58 9.92 -7.84 -7.04
C ILE A 58 9.70 -9.27 -7.55
N VAL A 59 8.45 -9.72 -7.61
CA VAL A 59 8.11 -11.05 -8.13
C VAL A 59 8.59 -11.21 -9.58
N GLY A 60 8.39 -10.21 -10.44
CA GLY A 60 8.88 -10.23 -11.82
C GLY A 60 10.40 -10.36 -11.92
N VAL A 61 11.14 -9.60 -11.12
CA VAL A 61 12.62 -9.70 -11.07
C VAL A 61 13.07 -11.08 -10.61
N LEU A 62 12.45 -11.61 -9.55
CA LEU A 62 12.75 -12.97 -9.06
C LEU A 62 12.48 -14.03 -10.13
N PHE A 63 11.37 -13.91 -10.87
CA PHE A 63 11.07 -14.81 -11.98
C PHE A 63 12.11 -14.76 -13.09
N ILE A 64 12.60 -13.58 -13.44
CA ILE A 64 13.65 -13.42 -14.47
C ILE A 64 14.96 -14.08 -14.00
N LEU A 65 15.35 -13.85 -12.74
CA LEU A 65 16.55 -14.47 -12.17
C LEU A 65 16.42 -16.00 -12.12
N LEU A 66 15.27 -16.50 -11.68
CA LEU A 66 15.01 -17.94 -11.61
C LEU A 66 15.02 -18.57 -13.01
N ALA A 67 14.44 -17.90 -14.00
CA ALA A 67 14.48 -18.33 -15.40
C ALA A 67 15.92 -18.37 -15.93
N ALA A 68 16.73 -17.34 -15.64
CA ALA A 68 18.14 -17.31 -16.05
C ALA A 68 18.94 -18.48 -15.45
N ILE A 69 18.78 -18.74 -14.15
CA ILE A 69 19.42 -19.88 -13.48
C ILE A 69 18.94 -21.21 -14.08
N GLY A 70 17.64 -21.33 -14.36
CA GLY A 70 17.07 -22.50 -15.02
C GLY A 70 17.67 -22.77 -16.41
N VAL A 71 17.83 -21.73 -17.22
CA VAL A 71 18.45 -21.85 -18.55
C VAL A 71 19.93 -22.24 -18.43
N ILE A 72 20.68 -21.61 -17.52
CA ILE A 72 22.11 -21.90 -17.31
C ILE A 72 22.32 -23.36 -16.90
N THR A 73 21.50 -23.86 -15.98
CA THR A 73 21.59 -25.25 -15.49
C THR A 73 21.14 -26.28 -16.52
N LEU A 74 20.31 -25.89 -17.48
CA LEU A 74 19.95 -26.74 -18.62
C LEU A 74 21.13 -26.93 -19.59
N ILE A 75 21.91 -25.87 -19.82
CA ILE A 75 23.05 -25.88 -20.75
C ILE A 75 24.26 -26.59 -20.12
N TYR A 76 24.50 -26.37 -18.82
CA TYR A 76 25.68 -26.88 -18.12
C TYR A 76 25.30 -28.01 -17.14
N PRO A 77 25.54 -29.29 -17.49
CA PRO A 77 25.13 -30.44 -16.69
C PRO A 77 25.86 -30.53 -15.34
N GLU A 78 27.09 -30.03 -15.25
CA GLU A 78 27.87 -29.90 -14.00
C GLU A 78 27.17 -29.00 -12.97
N LEU A 79 26.58 -27.88 -13.43
CA LEU A 79 25.87 -26.96 -12.55
C LEU A 79 24.56 -27.57 -12.05
N ARG A 80 23.86 -28.34 -12.90
CA ARG A 80 22.62 -29.01 -12.55
C ARG A 80 22.79 -30.01 -11.41
N THR A 81 23.82 -30.86 -11.47
CA THR A 81 24.05 -31.89 -10.44
C THR A 81 24.36 -31.27 -9.08
N GLY A 82 25.19 -30.23 -9.05
CA GLY A 82 25.46 -29.46 -7.84
C GLY A 82 24.19 -28.83 -7.25
N LEU A 83 23.35 -28.23 -8.09
CA LEU A 83 22.12 -27.58 -7.66
C LEU A 83 21.09 -28.58 -7.08
N ILE A 84 20.90 -29.72 -7.75
CA ILE A 84 19.99 -30.79 -7.26
C ILE A 84 20.49 -31.36 -5.91
N SER A 85 21.80 -31.53 -5.75
CA SER A 85 22.39 -32.01 -4.50
C SER A 85 22.07 -31.06 -3.34
N ILE A 86 22.32 -29.76 -3.54
CA ILE A 86 22.01 -28.73 -2.52
C ILE A 86 20.52 -28.70 -2.19
N LEU A 87 19.64 -28.73 -3.20
CA LEU A 87 18.19 -28.75 -2.99
C LEU A 87 17.74 -29.98 -2.19
N SER A 88 18.31 -31.15 -2.49
CA SER A 88 18.01 -32.39 -1.78
C SER A 88 18.46 -32.32 -0.31
N THR A 89 19.64 -31.76 -0.05
CA THR A 89 20.15 -31.53 1.31
C THR A 89 19.22 -30.61 2.10
N ILE A 90 18.84 -29.46 1.52
CA ILE A 90 17.92 -28.50 2.17
C ILE A 90 16.56 -29.17 2.45
N TYR A 91 16.01 -29.91 1.49
CA TYR A 91 14.75 -30.62 1.66
C TYR A 91 14.81 -31.64 2.80
N ASN A 92 15.87 -32.43 2.84
CA ASN A 92 16.07 -33.42 3.90
C ASN A 92 16.26 -32.75 5.27
N GLU A 93 16.98 -31.63 5.34
CA GLU A 93 17.17 -30.87 6.57
C GLU A 93 15.83 -30.33 7.08
N ILE A 94 15.03 -29.70 6.22
CA ILE A 94 13.68 -29.22 6.57
C ILE A 94 12.79 -30.38 7.01
N SER A 95 12.78 -31.49 6.27
CA SER A 95 11.96 -32.66 6.60
C SER A 95 12.41 -33.36 7.89
N SER A 96 13.67 -33.22 8.28
CA SER A 96 14.18 -33.77 9.54
C SER A 96 13.89 -32.88 10.75
N MET A 97 13.63 -31.59 10.51
CA MET A 97 13.30 -30.60 11.55
C MET A 97 11.79 -30.51 11.84
N VAL A 98 10.94 -30.99 10.92
CA VAL A 98 9.48 -31.09 11.08
C VAL A 98 9.10 -32.45 11.64
#